data_AF-A0ABD0QLS8-F1
#
_entry.id   AF-A0ABD0QLS8-F1
#
_cell.length_a   1.000
_cell.length_b   1.000
_cell.length_c   1.000
_cell.angle_alpha   90.00
_cell.angle_beta   90.00
_cell.angle_gamma   90.00
#
_symmetry.space_group_name_H-M   'P 1'
#
loop_
_entity.id
_entity.type
_entity.pdbx_description
1 polymer ?
#
loop_
_entity_poly.entity_id
_entity_poly.type
_entity_poly.pdbx_seq_one_letter_code
_entity_poly.pdbx_strand_id
1 'polypeptide(L)'
;NCTELGKRAPTPIREKEVTLCMKCQEPFNSITKRRHHCKACGHVVCGKCSEFRARLLYDNNRANRVCIDCYTTLVGVPPSPASLSNSTQRRRSILEKQASVAAENSVLCSFLHHMEKGSGRGWQKAWFVIPDNEPLVLYIYGAPQ
;
A
#
# COMPACT_ATOMS: atom_id res chain seq x y z
N ASN A 1 -5.15 -15.87 -6.85
CA ASN A 1 -6.00 -16.87 -6.17
C ASN A 1 -5.95 -16.71 -4.66
N CYS A 2 -7.03 -16.20 -4.06
CA CYS A 2 -7.19 -16.06 -2.61
C CYS A 2 -7.36 -17.43 -1.90
N THR A 3 -7.74 -18.47 -2.64
CA THR A 3 -8.18 -19.80 -2.15
C THR A 3 -7.06 -20.68 -1.55
N GLU A 4 -5.79 -20.37 -1.84
CA GLU A 4 -4.61 -21.15 -1.42
C GLU A 4 -3.79 -20.49 -0.30
N LEU A 5 -4.23 -19.34 0.20
CA LEU A 5 -3.47 -18.56 1.18
C LEU A 5 -3.26 -19.38 2.47
N GLY A 6 -2.01 -19.53 2.90
CA GLY A 6 -1.65 -20.32 4.08
C GLY A 6 -1.71 -21.85 3.90
N LYS A 7 -2.21 -22.37 2.77
CA LYS A 7 -2.19 -23.81 2.45
C LYS A 7 -0.95 -24.25 1.67
N ARG A 8 -0.26 -23.31 1.02
CA ARG A 8 1.02 -23.54 0.32
C ARG A 8 1.98 -22.38 0.57
N ALA A 9 3.28 -22.68 0.50
CA ALA A 9 4.30 -21.64 0.58
C ALA A 9 4.26 -20.76 -0.68
N PRO A 10 4.21 -19.42 -0.55
CA PRO A 10 4.29 -18.53 -1.70
C PRO A 10 5.71 -18.52 -2.26
N THR A 11 5.85 -18.27 -3.56
CA THR A 11 7.15 -17.92 -4.16
C THR A 11 7.58 -16.57 -3.59
N PRO A 12 8.71 -16.46 -2.86
CA PRO A 12 9.13 -15.19 -2.29
C PRO A 12 9.47 -14.19 -3.39
N ILE A 13 8.95 -12.96 -3.26
CA ILE A 13 9.35 -11.87 -4.14
C ILE A 13 10.77 -11.43 -3.76
N ARG A 14 11.65 -11.29 -4.76
CA ARG A 14 13.04 -10.88 -4.57
C ARG A 14 13.11 -9.47 -4.00
N GLU A 15 13.72 -9.31 -2.83
CA GLU A 15 13.71 -8.03 -2.09
C GLU A 15 14.50 -6.90 -2.75
N LYS A 16 15.54 -7.23 -3.52
CA LYS A 16 16.53 -6.24 -4.00
C LYS A 16 15.93 -5.20 -4.95
N GLU A 17 14.84 -5.53 -5.62
CA GLU A 17 14.12 -4.65 -6.56
C GLU A 17 12.95 -3.91 -5.88
N VAL A 18 12.57 -4.31 -4.66
CA VAL A 18 11.41 -3.73 -3.97
C VAL A 18 11.85 -2.55 -3.10
N THR A 19 11.56 -1.35 -3.59
CA THR A 19 11.90 -0.07 -2.95
C THR A 19 10.79 0.44 -2.01
N LEU A 20 9.54 0.04 -2.24
CA LEU A 20 8.37 0.48 -1.49
C LEU A 20 7.68 -0.69 -0.77
N CYS A 21 7.11 -0.42 0.40
CA CYS A 21 6.24 -1.37 1.07
C CYS A 21 5.03 -1.69 0.20
N MET A 22 4.82 -2.96 -0.14
CA MET A 22 3.71 -3.41 -0.98
C MET A 22 2.32 -3.30 -0.30
N LYS A 23 2.25 -2.67 0.88
CA LYS A 23 1.01 -2.34 1.60
C LYS A 23 0.79 -0.84 1.75
N CYS A 24 1.67 -0.14 2.47
CA CYS A 24 1.51 1.30 2.69
C CYS A 24 2.15 2.17 1.60
N GLN A 25 2.81 1.59 0.60
CA GLN A 25 3.53 2.30 -0.47
C GLN A 25 4.65 3.25 0.00
N GLU A 26 4.97 3.24 1.30
CA GLU A 26 6.07 4.05 1.82
C GLU A 26 7.43 3.41 1.49
N PRO A 27 8.47 4.20 1.18
CA PRO A 27 9.79 3.68 0.86
C PRO A 27 10.43 2.99 2.07
N PHE A 28 11.14 1.90 1.80
CA PHE A 28 11.99 1.27 2.80
C PHE A 28 13.23 2.13 3.07
N ASN A 29 13.75 2.08 4.29
CA ASN A 29 15.05 2.64 4.64
C ASN A 29 15.78 1.68 5.59
N SER A 30 17.12 1.71 5.57
CA SER A 30 17.94 0.75 6.31
C SER A 30 17.84 0.87 7.84
N ILE A 31 17.34 2.00 8.35
CA ILE A 31 17.38 2.35 9.77
C ILE A 31 16.05 2.02 10.47
N THR A 32 14.95 2.65 10.05
CA THR A 32 13.65 2.62 10.73
C THR A 32 12.59 1.80 10.01
N LYS A 33 12.76 1.52 8.71
CA LYS A 33 11.75 0.83 7.89
C LYS A 33 12.40 -0.29 7.07
N ARG A 34 12.77 -1.37 7.77
CA ARG A 34 13.35 -2.59 7.19
C ARG A 34 12.30 -3.39 6.40
N ARG A 35 12.80 -4.21 5.47
CA ARG A 35 12.00 -5.14 4.65
C ARG A 35 11.66 -6.40 5.44
N HIS A 36 10.45 -6.89 5.25
CA HIS A 36 9.98 -8.18 5.78
C HIS A 36 9.13 -8.88 4.73
N HIS A 37 9.18 -10.20 4.68
CA HIS A 37 8.23 -10.96 3.87
C HIS A 37 6.99 -11.34 4.65
N CYS A 38 5.83 -11.20 4.01
CA CYS A 38 4.65 -11.92 4.44
C CYS A 38 4.81 -13.40 4.09
N LYS A 39 4.75 -14.27 5.11
CA LYS A 39 4.92 -15.71 4.91
C LYS A 39 3.73 -16.36 4.19
N ALA A 40 2.56 -15.70 4.18
CA ALA A 40 1.37 -16.19 3.49
C ALA A 40 1.34 -15.83 1.99
N CYS A 41 1.67 -14.58 1.62
CA CYS A 41 1.56 -14.10 0.22
C CYS A 41 2.89 -13.75 -0.45
N GLY A 42 4.02 -13.76 0.25
CA GLY A 42 5.35 -13.49 -0.32
C GLY A 42 5.69 -12.02 -0.56
N HIS A 43 4.74 -11.09 -0.36
CA HIS A 43 4.97 -9.65 -0.53
C HIS A 43 6.01 -9.11 0.46
N VAL A 44 6.77 -8.11 0.00
CA VAL A 44 7.72 -7.35 0.82
C VAL A 44 7.00 -6.18 1.47
N VAL A 45 7.00 -6.15 2.80
CA VAL A 45 6.21 -5.25 3.65
C VAL A 45 7.05 -4.69 4.78
N CYS A 46 6.66 -3.53 5.31
CA CYS A 46 7.32 -2.93 6.47
C CYS A 46 6.86 -3.59 7.78
N GLY A 47 7.56 -3.27 8.88
CA GLY A 47 7.25 -3.80 10.21
C GLY A 47 5.80 -3.53 10.59
N LYS A 48 5.36 -2.27 10.47
CA LYS A 48 3.99 -1.81 10.77
C LYS A 48 2.92 -2.55 9.97
N CYS A 49 3.15 -2.80 8.67
CA CYS A 49 2.19 -3.52 7.82
C CYS A 49 2.16 -5.03 8.08
N SER A 50 3.04 -5.55 8.94
CA SER A 50 3.22 -6.98 9.19
C SER A 50 3.43 -7.31 10.67
N GLU A 51 2.87 -6.52 11.58
CA GLU A 51 2.93 -6.77 13.03
C GLU A 51 2.16 -8.02 13.46
N PHE A 52 1.40 -8.59 12.53
CA PHE A 52 0.49 -9.70 12.76
C PHE A 52 1.14 -11.06 12.54
N ARG A 53 0.64 -12.06 13.26
CA ARG A 53 1.02 -13.47 13.06
C ARG A 53 -0.21 -14.33 12.87
N ALA A 54 -0.24 -15.12 11.79
CA ALA A 54 -1.30 -16.09 11.52
C ALA A 54 -0.70 -17.50 11.44
N ARG A 55 -1.50 -18.51 11.77
CA ARG A 55 -1.09 -19.90 11.60
C ARG A 55 -1.21 -20.28 10.13
N LEU A 56 -0.16 -20.89 9.58
CA LEU A 56 -0.12 -21.33 8.19
C LEU A 56 -0.10 -22.86 8.14
N LEU A 57 -1.07 -23.44 7.46
CA LEU A 57 -1.26 -24.88 7.36
C LEU A 57 -0.04 -25.57 6.75
N TYR A 58 0.56 -24.97 5.71
CA TYR A 58 1.74 -25.54 5.04
C TYR A 58 3.00 -25.56 5.92
N ASP A 59 3.05 -24.73 6.97
CA ASP A 59 4.18 -24.61 7.89
C ASP A 59 3.82 -25.19 9.25
N ASN A 60 3.21 -26.39 9.26
CA ASN A 60 2.82 -27.12 10.47
C ASN A 60 1.96 -26.29 11.43
N ASN A 61 1.06 -25.45 10.88
CA ASN A 61 0.19 -24.57 11.65
C ASN A 61 0.95 -23.61 12.61
N ARG A 62 2.21 -23.31 12.30
CA ARG A 62 3.06 -22.39 13.05
C ARG A 62 2.62 -20.95 12.84
N ALA A 63 2.68 -20.15 13.91
CA ALA A 63 2.38 -18.72 13.87
C ALA A 63 3.50 -17.93 13.16
N ASN A 64 3.20 -17.48 11.94
CA ASN A 64 4.13 -16.82 11.05
C ASN A 64 3.78 -15.36 10.81
N ARG A 65 4.80 -14.53 10.56
CA ARG A 65 4.61 -13.11 10.20
C ARG A 65 3.79 -13.02 8.92
N VAL A 66 2.70 -12.27 8.98
CA VAL A 66 1.84 -12.01 7.83
C VAL A 66 1.50 -10.52 7.72
N CYS A 67 1.19 -10.05 6.51
CA CYS A 67 0.69 -8.70 6.34
C CYS A 67 -0.75 -8.59 6.84
N ILE A 68 -1.23 -7.37 7.05
CA ILE A 68 -2.58 -7.13 7.58
C ILE A 68 -3.70 -7.79 6.76
N ASP A 69 -3.64 -7.74 5.43
CA ASP A 69 -4.64 -8.36 4.57
C ASP A 69 -4.66 -9.87 4.76
N CYS A 70 -3.49 -10.51 4.78
CA CYS A 70 -3.38 -11.95 4.98
C CYS A 70 -3.84 -12.37 6.38
N TYR A 71 -3.55 -11.56 7.39
CA TYR A 71 -4.07 -11.80 8.74
C TYR A 71 -5.60 -11.75 8.75
N THR A 72 -6.19 -10.73 8.13
CA THR A 72 -7.64 -10.54 8.06
C THR A 72 -8.30 -11.70 7.30
N THR A 73 -7.73 -12.13 6.18
CA THR A 73 -8.23 -13.30 5.42
C THR A 73 -8.13 -14.61 6.21
N LEU A 74 -7.03 -14.84 6.93
CA LEU A 74 -6.76 -16.12 7.60
C LEU A 74 -7.46 -16.25 8.97
N VAL A 75 -7.63 -15.13 9.68
CA VAL A 75 -8.14 -15.11 11.06
C VAL A 75 -9.58 -14.59 11.13
N GLY A 76 -10.06 -13.87 10.10
CA GLY A 76 -11.44 -13.38 10.04
C GLY A 76 -11.75 -12.20 10.98
N VAL A 77 -10.73 -11.66 11.67
CA VAL A 77 -10.87 -10.52 12.58
C VAL A 77 -9.98 -9.39 12.09
N PRO A 78 -10.54 -8.24 11.65
CA PRO A 78 -9.73 -7.06 11.45
C PRO A 78 -9.16 -6.63 12.81
N PRO A 79 -7.87 -6.32 12.92
CA PRO A 79 -7.32 -5.78 14.16
C PRO A 79 -8.12 -4.52 14.53
N SER A 80 -8.55 -4.44 15.80
CA SER A 80 -9.35 -3.33 16.33
C SER A 80 -8.86 -1.97 15.84
N PRO A 81 -9.75 -1.02 15.46
CA PRO A 81 -9.36 0.26 14.85
C PRO A 81 -8.39 1.10 15.70
N ALA A 82 -8.24 0.81 16.98
CA ALA A 82 -7.28 1.44 17.89
C ALA A 82 -5.79 1.14 17.57
N SER A 83 -5.47 0.04 16.88
CA SER A 83 -4.07 -0.28 16.51
C SER A 83 -3.71 0.12 15.07
N LEU A 84 -4.67 0.60 14.28
CA LEU A 84 -4.47 1.07 12.90
C LEU A 84 -4.49 2.60 12.75
N SER A 85 -4.87 3.36 13.76
CA SER A 85 -5.07 4.81 13.64
C SER A 85 -3.79 5.63 13.52
N ASN A 86 -2.62 5.08 13.78
CA ASN A 86 -1.42 5.91 14.00
C ASN A 86 -0.44 6.02 12.82
N SER A 87 -0.75 5.49 11.63
CA SER A 87 0.14 5.67 10.46
C SER A 87 -0.51 6.27 9.20
N THR A 88 -1.83 6.39 9.12
CA THR A 88 -2.50 7.08 8.00
C THR A 88 -2.89 8.53 8.32
N GLN A 89 -2.81 8.96 9.59
CA GLN A 89 -3.27 10.29 10.01
C GLN A 89 -2.14 11.29 10.34
N ARG A 90 -0.89 10.86 10.52
CA ARG A 90 0.18 11.80 10.91
C ARG A 90 0.75 12.53 9.67
N ARG A 91 0.03 13.60 9.31
CA ARG A 91 0.28 14.59 8.25
C ARG A 91 -0.28 14.27 6.86
N ARG A 92 -1.56 13.86 6.78
CA ARG A 92 -2.31 14.25 5.57
C ARG A 92 -2.41 15.76 5.57
N SER A 93 -1.75 16.44 4.62
CA SER A 93 -1.95 17.87 4.44
C SER A 93 -3.45 18.14 4.16
N ILE A 94 -3.92 19.37 4.35
CA ILE A 94 -5.32 19.74 4.08
C ILE A 94 -5.74 19.28 2.67
N LEU A 95 -4.81 19.34 1.71
CA LEU A 95 -5.03 18.89 0.34
C LEU A 95 -5.09 17.36 0.20
N GLU A 96 -4.30 16.63 0.99
CA GLU A 96 -4.29 15.15 1.00
C GLU A 96 -5.56 14.56 1.64
N LYS A 97 -6.18 15.30 2.57
CA LYS A 97 -7.54 14.99 3.04
C LYS A 97 -8.57 15.17 1.93
N GLN A 98 -8.54 16.29 1.20
CA GLN A 98 -9.44 16.53 0.06
C GLN A 98 -9.26 15.48 -1.04
N ALA A 99 -8.01 15.11 -1.35
CA ALA A 99 -7.70 14.05 -2.30
C ALA A 99 -8.20 12.67 -1.85
N SER A 100 -8.13 12.35 -0.54
CA SER A 100 -8.68 11.08 -0.03
C SER A 100 -10.19 11.00 -0.13
N VAL A 101 -10.90 12.12 0.08
CA VAL A 101 -12.35 12.19 -0.11
C VAL A 101 -12.72 12.09 -1.59
N ALA A 102 -11.91 12.69 -2.48
CA ALA A 102 -12.09 12.52 -3.91
C ALA A 102 -11.80 11.09 -4.38
N ALA A 103 -10.83 10.40 -3.77
CA ALA A 103 -10.44 9.02 -4.12
C ALA A 103 -11.55 7.99 -3.91
N GLU A 104 -12.44 8.21 -2.93
CA GLU A 104 -13.51 7.26 -2.60
C GLU A 104 -14.55 7.14 -3.73
N ASN A 105 -14.65 8.13 -4.62
CA ASN A 105 -15.57 8.19 -5.76
C ASN A 105 -14.82 8.57 -7.06
N SER A 106 -13.67 7.94 -7.33
CA SER A 106 -12.86 8.23 -8.52
C SER A 106 -12.50 6.97 -9.30
N VAL A 107 -12.53 7.06 -10.63
CA VAL A 107 -12.00 6.03 -11.54
C VAL A 107 -10.48 5.94 -11.42
N LEU A 108 -9.83 7.08 -11.20
CA LEU A 108 -8.38 7.17 -11.00
C LEU A 108 -8.08 8.24 -9.95
N CYS A 109 -7.31 7.89 -8.92
CA CYS A 109 -6.84 8.83 -7.91
C CYS A 109 -5.45 8.42 -7.42
N SER A 110 -4.40 8.98 -8.03
CA SER A 110 -3.02 8.58 -7.75
C SER A 110 -2.00 9.62 -8.21
N PHE A 111 -0.74 9.45 -7.79
CA PHE A 111 0.39 10.18 -8.37
C PHE A 111 0.73 9.62 -9.76
N LEU A 112 0.76 10.49 -10.77
CA LEU A 112 1.29 10.16 -12.10
C LEU A 112 2.38 11.16 -12.49
N HIS A 113 3.17 10.78 -13.48
CA HIS A 113 4.10 11.69 -14.13
C HIS A 113 3.46 12.21 -15.41
N HIS A 114 3.50 13.52 -15.62
CA HIS A 114 3.09 14.14 -16.88
C HIS A 114 4.24 14.92 -17.49
N MET A 115 4.17 15.10 -18.80
CA MET A 115 5.07 15.96 -19.56
C MET A 115 4.20 16.85 -20.43
N GLU A 116 4.44 18.15 -20.36
CA GLU A 116 3.80 19.11 -21.24
C GLU A 116 4.71 19.42 -22.42
N LYS A 117 4.25 19.07 -23.63
CA LYS A 117 5.02 19.27 -24.85
C LYS A 117 5.11 20.76 -25.15
N GLY A 118 6.28 21.35 -24.92
CA GLY A 118 6.57 22.76 -25.21
C GLY A 118 6.94 23.62 -24.00
N SER A 119 6.79 23.11 -22.76
CA SER A 119 7.14 23.88 -21.54
C SER A 119 8.63 23.84 -21.19
N GLY A 120 9.44 23.06 -21.91
CA GLY A 120 10.87 22.83 -21.62
C GLY A 120 11.14 22.08 -20.32
N ARG A 121 10.11 21.79 -19.51
CA ARG A 121 10.23 21.03 -18.27
C ARG A 121 10.09 19.53 -18.56
N GLY A 122 10.99 18.72 -18.00
CA GLY A 122 10.93 17.26 -18.07
C GLY A 122 9.72 16.68 -17.33
N TRP A 123 9.63 15.36 -17.21
CA TRP A 123 8.56 14.69 -16.48
C TRP A 123 8.33 15.27 -15.08
N GLN A 124 7.12 15.78 -14.81
CA GLN A 124 6.72 16.33 -13.52
C GLN A 124 5.75 15.37 -12.83
N LYS A 125 5.95 15.15 -11.53
CA LYS A 125 5.03 14.34 -10.71
C LYS A 125 3.90 15.23 -10.19
N ALA A 126 2.66 14.81 -10.39
CA ALA A 126 1.47 15.48 -9.85
C ALA A 126 0.45 14.45 -9.37
N TRP A 127 -0.50 14.88 -8.55
CA TRP A 127 -1.63 14.05 -8.14
C TRP A 127 -2.78 14.24 -9.12
N PHE A 128 -3.31 13.14 -9.64
CA PHE A 128 -4.35 13.13 -10.66
C PHE A 128 -5.62 12.51 -10.13
N VAL A 129 -6.75 13.13 -10.44
CA VAL A 129 -8.07 12.65 -10.06
C VAL A 129 -9.01 12.68 -11.27
N ILE A 130 -9.64 11.54 -11.55
CA ILE A 130 -10.74 11.38 -12.50
C ILE A 130 -11.96 10.93 -11.69
N PRO A 131 -12.91 11.83 -11.39
CA PRO A 131 -14.12 11.48 -10.65
C PRO A 131 -14.97 10.46 -11.43
N ASP A 132 -15.71 9.62 -10.70
CA ASP A 132 -16.67 8.68 -11.29
C ASP A 132 -17.85 9.37 -11.99
N ASN A 133 -18.30 10.49 -11.45
CA ASN A 133 -19.42 11.29 -11.94
C ASN A 133 -19.03 12.21 -13.10
N GLU A 134 -17.72 12.46 -13.29
CA GLU A 134 -17.18 13.33 -14.35
C GLU A 134 -15.94 12.69 -15.01
N PRO A 135 -16.09 11.54 -15.69
CA PRO A 135 -14.95 10.74 -16.18
C PRO A 135 -14.15 11.41 -17.31
N LEU A 136 -14.62 12.55 -17.84
CA LEU A 136 -13.95 13.33 -18.88
C LEU A 136 -13.11 14.49 -18.31
N VAL A 137 -13.14 14.71 -16.99
CA VAL A 137 -12.39 15.79 -16.34
C VAL A 137 -11.21 15.21 -15.56
N LEU A 138 -10.02 15.70 -15.88
CA LEU A 138 -8.79 15.35 -15.18
C LEU A 138 -8.36 16.51 -14.29
N TYR A 139 -8.48 16.34 -12.97
CA TYR A 139 -7.97 17.30 -12.01
C TYR A 139 -6.50 17.02 -11.70
N ILE A 140 -5.67 18.06 -11.75
CA ILE A 140 -4.24 17.99 -11.49
C ILE A 140 -3.92 18.85 -10.27
N TYR A 141 -3.36 18.23 -9.24
CA TYR A 141 -2.90 18.91 -8.03
C TYR A 141 -1.38 18.83 -7.95
N GLY A 142 -0.74 19.97 -7.64
CA GLY A 142 0.71 20.02 -7.44
C GLY A 142 1.14 19.12 -6.28
N ALA A 143 2.20 18.33 -6.48
CA ALA A 143 2.80 17.55 -5.41
C ALA A 143 3.62 18.47 -4.48
N PRO A 144 3.49 18.39 -3.15
CA PRO A 144 4.41 19.06 -2.24
C PRO A 144 5.83 18.51 -2.44
N GLN A 145 6.84 19.38 -2.40
CA GLN A 145 8.26 19.00 -2.41
C GLN A 145 8.66 18.30 -1.11
#